data_AF-A0A832YS84-F1
#
_entry.id   AF-A0A832YS84-F1
#
_cell.length_a   1.000
_cell.length_b   1.000
_cell.length_c   1.000
_cell.angle_alpha   90.00
_cell.angle_beta   90.00
_cell.angle_gamma   90.00
#
_symmetry.space_group_name_H-M   'P 1'
#
loop_
_entity.id
_entity.type
_entity.pdbx_description
1 polymer ?
#
loop_
_entity_poly.entity_id
_entity_poly.type
_entity_poly.pdbx_seq_one_letter_code
_entity_poly.pdbx_strand_id
1 'polypeptide(L)'
;RTADDVAKAIALGADGVVFGTSDLVAMGCTRCANCEGGPSGRGCPWGLTTTDVELQEWVQPDWAEKRLDNYYIAVQWRLRDIMRKLGLSHISELRGRTDLLRYVNGGEQ
;
A
#
# COMPACT_ATOMS: atom_id res chain seq x y z
N ARG A 1 -3.45 3.54 1.30
CA ARG A 1 -2.31 3.51 2.24
C ARG A 1 -1.18 4.28 1.60
N THR A 2 -0.45 5.08 2.36
CA THR A 2 0.52 6.04 1.83
C THR A 2 1.91 5.81 2.41
N ALA A 3 2.93 6.48 1.87
CA ALA A 3 4.26 6.50 2.45
C ALA A 3 4.29 7.17 3.84
N ASP A 4 3.35 8.08 4.14
CA ASP A 4 3.20 8.69 5.45
C ASP A 4 2.75 7.64 6.50
N ASP A 5 1.94 6.65 6.11
CA ASP A 5 1.62 5.50 6.98
C ASP A 5 2.88 4.67 7.26
N VAL A 6 3.72 4.45 6.24
CA VAL A 6 4.98 3.70 6.38
C VAL A 6 5.94 4.40 7.33
N ALA A 7 6.16 5.71 7.13
CA ALA A 7 7.04 6.51 7.97
C ALA A 7 6.60 6.47 9.45
N LYS A 8 5.28 6.59 9.71
CA LYS A 8 4.73 6.51 11.08
C LYS A 8 4.94 5.13 11.69
N ALA A 9 4.68 4.05 10.95
CA ALA A 9 4.87 2.69 11.45
C ALA A 9 6.34 2.42 11.82
N ILE A 10 7.28 2.87 10.98
CA ILE A 10 8.72 2.76 11.25
C ILE A 10 9.10 3.62 12.46
N ALA A 11 8.63 4.88 12.53
CA ALA A 11 8.87 5.75 13.69
C ALA A 11 8.35 5.16 15.01
N LEU A 12 7.28 4.36 14.96
CA LEU A 12 6.75 3.61 16.11
C LEU A 12 7.56 2.34 16.45
N GLY A 13 8.56 1.98 15.65
CA GLY A 13 9.51 0.89 15.94
C GLY A 13 9.50 -0.26 14.94
N ALA A 14 8.67 -0.24 13.89
CA ALA A 14 8.67 -1.30 12.89
C ALA A 14 9.96 -1.30 12.04
N ASP A 15 10.47 -2.49 11.73
CA ASP A 15 11.61 -2.65 10.80
C ASP A 15 11.19 -2.59 9.32
N GLY A 16 9.89 -2.77 9.04
CA GLY A 16 9.35 -2.78 7.68
C GLY A 16 7.82 -2.78 7.69
N VAL A 17 7.25 -2.61 6.50
CA VAL A 17 5.80 -2.56 6.28
C VAL A 17 5.43 -3.40 5.08
N VAL A 18 4.32 -4.13 5.20
CA VAL A 18 3.74 -4.93 4.12
C VAL A 18 2.45 -4.28 3.66
N PHE A 19 2.32 -4.13 2.35
CA PHE A 19 1.07 -3.72 1.73
C PHE A 19 0.28 -4.94 1.27
N GLY A 20 -1.05 -4.81 1.26
CA GLY A 20 -1.95 -5.87 0.80
C GLY A 20 -3.09 -5.30 -0.01
N THR A 21 -4.05 -4.63 0.65
CA THR A 21 -5.18 -4.01 -0.07
C THR A 21 -4.73 -2.94 -1.07
N SER A 22 -3.73 -2.11 -0.76
CA SER A 22 -3.25 -1.10 -1.70
C SER A 22 -2.61 -1.72 -2.95
N ASP A 23 -1.95 -2.87 -2.80
CA ASP A 23 -1.36 -3.60 -3.92
C ASP A 23 -2.46 -4.16 -4.82
N LEU A 24 -3.49 -4.77 -4.23
CA LEU A 24 -4.68 -5.20 -4.97
C LEU A 24 -5.33 -4.03 -5.71
N VAL A 25 -5.45 -2.86 -5.08
CA VAL A 25 -6.01 -1.65 -5.72
C VAL A 25 -5.12 -1.15 -6.86
N ALA A 26 -3.80 -1.18 -6.70
CA ALA A 26 -2.86 -0.85 -7.78
C ALA A 26 -3.05 -1.79 -8.98
N MET A 27 -3.29 -3.07 -8.72
CA MET A 27 -3.62 -4.10 -9.72
C MET A 27 -5.09 -4.07 -10.19
N GLY A 28 -5.90 -3.07 -9.81
CA GLY A 28 -7.25 -2.90 -10.35
C GLY A 28 -8.41 -3.35 -9.45
N CYS A 29 -8.17 -3.67 -8.17
CA CYS A 29 -9.25 -3.93 -7.23
C CYS A 29 -10.15 -2.69 -7.07
N THR A 30 -11.42 -2.86 -7.36
CA THR A 30 -12.46 -1.82 -7.23
C THR A 30 -13.14 -1.79 -5.86
N ARG A 31 -12.69 -2.65 -4.93
CA ARG A 31 -13.28 -2.78 -3.58
C ARG A 31 -14.77 -3.17 -3.60
N CYS A 32 -15.18 -3.98 -4.57
CA CYS A 32 -16.56 -4.48 -4.71
C CYS A 32 -17.02 -5.45 -3.61
N ALA A 33 -16.12 -5.91 -2.73
CA ALA A 33 -16.40 -6.82 -1.62
C ALA A 33 -17.01 -8.18 -2.00
N ASN A 34 -16.79 -8.64 -3.25
CA ASN A 34 -17.19 -9.97 -3.73
C ASN A 34 -15.99 -10.92 -3.82
N CYS A 35 -15.02 -10.81 -2.92
CA CYS A 35 -13.77 -11.57 -3.00
C CYS A 35 -14.02 -13.08 -2.86
N GLU A 36 -15.01 -13.44 -2.05
CA GLU A 36 -15.53 -14.79 -1.80
C GLU A 36 -16.53 -15.28 -2.86
N GLY A 37 -16.80 -14.47 -3.89
CA GLY A 37 -17.63 -14.83 -5.05
C GLY A 37 -18.97 -14.14 -5.15
N GLY A 38 -19.43 -13.46 -4.10
CA GLY A 38 -20.71 -12.74 -4.11
C GLY A 38 -21.86 -13.60 -4.64
N PRO A 39 -22.85 -13.03 -5.35
CA PRO A 39 -23.99 -13.77 -5.88
C PRO A 39 -23.64 -14.79 -6.99
N SER A 40 -22.52 -14.61 -7.71
CA SER A 40 -22.15 -15.51 -8.81
C SER A 40 -21.47 -16.79 -8.33
N GLY A 41 -20.85 -16.77 -7.15
CA GLY A 41 -20.05 -17.88 -6.62
C GLY A 41 -18.73 -18.12 -7.37
N ARG A 42 -18.40 -17.30 -8.36
CA ARG A 42 -17.21 -17.49 -9.24
C ARG A 42 -15.94 -16.82 -8.73
N GLY A 43 -15.99 -16.14 -7.57
CA GLY A 43 -14.90 -15.32 -7.06
C GLY A 43 -14.97 -13.86 -7.53
N CYS A 44 -13.86 -13.13 -7.39
CA CYS A 44 -13.79 -11.72 -7.73
C CYS A 44 -14.08 -11.47 -9.23
N PRO A 45 -15.03 -10.58 -9.57
CA PRO A 45 -15.37 -10.28 -10.97
C PRO A 45 -14.25 -9.52 -11.71
N TRP A 46 -13.21 -9.08 -10.99
CA TRP A 46 -12.02 -8.42 -11.55
C TRP A 46 -10.81 -9.35 -11.64
N GLY A 47 -11.00 -10.67 -11.47
CA GLY A 47 -9.95 -11.66 -11.71
C GLY A 47 -8.85 -11.79 -10.64
N LEU A 48 -8.90 -11.01 -9.56
CA LEU A 48 -7.82 -10.98 -8.54
C LEU A 48 -7.89 -12.13 -7.52
N THR A 49 -9.10 -12.51 -7.08
CA THR A 49 -9.32 -13.58 -6.10
C THR A 49 -10.35 -14.56 -6.63
N THR A 50 -9.94 -15.38 -7.58
CA THR A 50 -10.80 -16.38 -8.23
C THR A 50 -9.97 -17.59 -8.67
N THR A 51 -10.63 -18.75 -8.71
CA THR A 51 -10.10 -20.00 -9.31
C THR A 51 -10.80 -20.32 -10.64
N ASP A 52 -11.71 -19.46 -11.09
CA ASP A 52 -12.39 -19.56 -12.37
C ASP A 52 -11.44 -19.12 -13.49
N VAL A 53 -11.17 -20.03 -14.43
CA VAL A 53 -10.18 -19.84 -15.49
C VAL A 53 -10.51 -18.65 -16.40
N GLU A 54 -11.80 -18.38 -16.67
CA GLU A 54 -12.20 -17.26 -17.52
C GLU A 54 -11.96 -15.92 -16.83
N LEU A 55 -12.19 -15.86 -15.51
CA LEU A 55 -11.98 -14.64 -14.73
C LEU A 55 -10.51 -14.35 -14.47
N GLN A 56 -9.65 -15.38 -14.38
CA GLN A 56 -8.20 -15.20 -14.23
C GLN A 56 -7.57 -14.46 -15.41
N GLU A 57 -8.09 -14.65 -16.63
CA GLU A 57 -7.59 -13.98 -17.84
C GLU A 57 -7.81 -12.45 -17.83
N TRP A 58 -8.64 -11.92 -16.92
CA TRP A 58 -8.90 -10.48 -16.83
C TRP A 58 -7.71 -9.69 -16.26
N VAL A 59 -6.84 -10.34 -15.48
CA VAL A 59 -5.66 -9.69 -14.91
C VAL A 59 -4.42 -10.16 -15.66
N GLN A 60 -3.93 -9.31 -16.56
CA GLN A 60 -2.70 -9.57 -17.29
C GLN A 60 -1.48 -9.35 -16.39
N PRO A 61 -0.61 -10.36 -16.18
CA PRO A 61 0.51 -10.26 -15.24
C PRO A 61 1.43 -9.07 -15.50
N ASP A 62 1.85 -8.85 -16.76
CA ASP A 62 2.75 -7.76 -17.14
C ASP A 62 2.14 -6.37 -16.86
N TRP A 63 0.82 -6.25 -17.00
CA TRP A 63 0.09 -5.01 -16.69
C TRP A 63 0.03 -4.77 -15.18
N ALA A 64 -0.22 -5.83 -14.40
CA ALA A 64 -0.27 -5.77 -12.95
C ALA A 64 1.11 -5.45 -12.34
N GLU A 65 2.16 -6.11 -12.83
CA GLU A 65 3.56 -5.88 -12.44
C GLU A 65 3.95 -4.41 -12.64
N LYS A 66 3.78 -3.89 -13.86
CA LYS A 66 4.11 -2.49 -14.18
C LYS A 66 3.39 -1.49 -13.27
N ARG A 67 2.16 -1.81 -12.85
CA ARG A 67 1.38 -0.94 -11.96
C ARG A 67 1.82 -1.02 -10.52
N LEU A 68 2.16 -2.21 -10.03
CA LEU A 68 2.80 -2.37 -8.73
C LEU A 68 4.13 -1.62 -8.68
N ASP A 69 4.98 -1.76 -9.70
CA ASP A 69 6.25 -1.04 -9.77
C ASP A 69 6.06 0.48 -9.69
N ASN A 70 5.15 1.03 -10.50
CA ASN A 70 4.84 2.45 -10.45
C ASN A 70 4.32 2.89 -9.07
N TYR A 71 3.50 2.07 -8.42
CA TYR A 71 3.00 2.33 -7.07
C TYR A 71 4.15 2.35 -6.04
N TYR A 72 5.00 1.32 -6.03
CA TYR A 72 6.12 1.23 -5.11
C TYR A 72 7.16 2.34 -5.35
N ILE A 73 7.43 2.70 -6.61
CA ILE A 73 8.27 3.85 -6.96
C ILE A 73 7.68 5.13 -6.34
N ALA A 74 6.39 5.40 -6.55
CA ALA A 74 5.74 6.60 -5.99
C ALA A 74 5.81 6.63 -4.45
N VAL A 75 5.60 5.48 -3.78
CA VAL A 75 5.75 5.34 -2.32
C VAL A 75 7.19 5.64 -1.90
N GLN A 76 8.18 5.08 -2.60
CA GLN A 76 9.59 5.34 -2.30
C GLN A 76 9.98 6.81 -2.47
N TRP A 77 9.51 7.48 -3.53
CA TRP A 77 9.76 8.90 -3.74
C TRP A 77 9.21 9.74 -2.58
N ARG A 78 7.96 9.48 -2.17
CA ARG A 78 7.36 10.20 -1.04
C ARG A 78 8.05 9.87 0.28
N LEU A 79 8.46 8.63 0.50
CA LEU A 79 9.20 8.25 1.71
C LEU A 79 10.56 8.97 1.77
N ARG A 80 11.30 9.04 0.65
CA ARG A 80 12.55 9.82 0.56
C ARG A 80 12.34 11.30 0.82
N ASP A 81 11.24 11.89 0.34
CA ASP A 81 10.86 13.29 0.64
C ASP A 81 10.62 13.50 2.14
N ILE A 82 9.90 12.59 2.81
CA ILE A 82 9.69 12.62 4.26
C ILE A 82 11.03 12.53 5.00
N MET A 83 11.88 11.57 4.64
CA MET A 83 13.20 11.38 5.25
C MET A 83 14.08 12.63 5.12
N ARG A 84 14.11 13.24 3.92
CA ARG A 84 14.83 14.49 3.66
C ARG A 84 14.33 15.64 4.54
N LYS A 85 13.01 15.77 4.72
CA LYS A 85 12.41 16.82 5.57
C LYS A 85 12.73 16.64 7.06
N LEU A 86 12.93 15.40 7.49
CA LEU A 86 13.35 15.07 8.86
C LEU A 86 14.87 15.13 9.06
N GLY A 87 15.64 15.37 7.98
CA GLY A 87 17.10 15.40 8.03
C GLY A 87 17.74 14.02 8.21
N LEU A 88 17.04 12.94 7.82
CA LEU A 88 17.49 11.56 7.98
C LEU A 88 17.95 10.98 6.63
N SER A 89 19.06 10.24 6.64
CA SER A 89 19.68 9.70 5.43
C SER A 89 19.34 8.22 5.17
N HIS A 90 19.12 7.45 6.23
CA HIS A 90 18.79 6.03 6.21
C HIS A 90 17.49 5.76 6.97
N ILE A 91 16.66 4.86 6.44
CA ILE A 91 15.36 4.52 7.03
C ILE A 91 15.47 3.94 8.45
N SER A 92 16.58 3.26 8.75
CA SER A 92 16.89 2.75 10.08
C SER A 92 17.04 3.84 11.14
N GLU A 93 17.39 5.07 10.75
CA GLU A 93 17.48 6.22 11.66
C GLU A 93 16.10 6.70 12.11
N LEU A 94 15.06 6.43 11.33
CA LEU A 94 13.67 6.76 11.68
C LEU A 94 13.10 5.76 12.70
N ARG A 95 13.58 4.52 12.70
CA ARG A 95 13.02 3.44 13.51
C ARG A 95 13.03 3.79 15.01
N GLY A 96 11.86 3.83 15.62
CA GLY A 96 11.69 4.13 17.04
C GLY A 96 11.84 5.62 17.41
N ARG A 97 11.96 6.53 16.43
CA ARG A 97 11.99 7.99 16.65
C ARG A 97 10.59 8.54 16.92
N THR A 98 9.98 8.10 18.01
CA THR A 98 8.66 8.58 18.45
C THR A 98 8.67 10.07 18.80
N ASP A 99 9.85 10.66 19.08
CA ASP A 99 10.03 12.10 19.26
C ASP A 99 9.70 12.93 18.01
N LEU A 100 9.74 12.33 16.82
CA LEU A 100 9.34 12.95 15.56
C LEU A 100 7.83 12.86 15.29
N LEU A 101 7.07 12.22 16.19
CA LEU A 101 5.62 12.09 16.09
C LEU A 101 4.93 13.02 17.07
N ARG A 102 3.93 13.75 16.57
CA ARG A 102 3.04 14.56 17.39
C ARG A 102 1.60 14.13 17.13
N TYR A 103 0.85 13.93 18.21
CA TYR A 103 -0.60 13.83 18.11
C TYR A 103 -1.19 15.22 17.86
N VAL A 104 -1.94 15.35 16.77
CA VAL A 104 -2.60 16.59 16.40
C VAL A 104 -4.08 16.44 16.74
N ASN A 105 -4.54 17.11 17.79
CA ASN A 105 -5.97 17.29 18.03
C ASN A 105 -6.51 18.25 16.97
N GLY A 106 -7.66 17.93 16.35
CA GLY A 106 -8.21 18.66 15.20
C GLY A 106 -8.61 20.13 15.42
N GLY A 107 -8.17 20.77 16.51
CA GLY A 107 -8.44 22.17 16.85
C GLY A 107 -7.25 23.13 16.74
N GLU A 108 -6.03 22.66 16.48
CA GLU A 108 -4.85 23.53 16.32
C GLU A 108 -4.15 23.21 14.99
N GLN A 109 -4.48 24.00 13.96
CA GLN A 109 -3.68 24.21 12.75
C GLN A 109 -3.09 25.62 12.79
#